data_AF-A0AAC9GHL8-F1
#
_entry.id   AF-A0AAC9GHL8-F1
#
_cell.length_a   1.000
_cell.length_b   1.000
_cell.length_c   1.000
_cell.angle_alpha   90.00
_cell.angle_beta   90.00
_cell.angle_gamma   90.00
#
_symmetry.space_group_name_H-M   'P 1'
#
loop_
_entity.id
_entity.type
_entity.pdbx_description
1 polymer ?
#
loop_
_entity_poly.entity_id
_entity_poly.type
_entity_poly.pdbx_seq_one_letter_code
_entity_poly.pdbx_strand_id
1 'polypeptide(L)'
;MNFDNYKIIPNYNTNKTDLFTADEEDILACEKTLNITFDEDYKEYVQKYGSGILGGTYVRIYLPETIVLTLEEWRNRITQYWFWDEGKEVLTKEEVLKSIRIGDTFDGDEIIFLNNQYYILPRYSEMIYKAGNTLEETISWLCSSGILTEAFSEREFEPFDPSGLLNSN
;
A
#
# COMPACT_ATOMS: atom_id res chain seq x y z
N MET A 1 -0.27 -7.95 13.27
CA MET A 1 0.44 -8.54 12.10
C MET A 1 1.44 -9.60 12.54
N ASN A 2 1.76 -10.64 11.73
CA ASN A 2 2.74 -11.67 12.14
C ASN A 2 4.15 -11.34 11.63
N PHE A 3 4.88 -10.56 12.42
CA PHE A 3 6.17 -10.01 12.03
C PHE A 3 7.33 -11.02 12.01
N ASP A 4 7.19 -12.17 12.64
CA ASP A 4 8.20 -13.24 12.61
C ASP A 4 8.41 -13.78 11.19
N ASN A 5 7.48 -13.49 10.28
CA ASN A 5 7.55 -13.87 8.89
C ASN A 5 8.45 -12.97 8.05
N TYR A 6 8.76 -11.74 8.48
CA TYR A 6 9.44 -10.77 7.61
C TYR A 6 10.91 -10.58 7.96
N LYS A 7 11.77 -10.96 7.01
CA LYS A 7 13.22 -10.82 7.13
C LYS A 7 13.67 -9.52 6.49
N ILE A 8 14.25 -8.61 7.26
CA ILE A 8 14.89 -7.40 6.72
C ILE A 8 16.15 -7.81 5.95
N ILE A 9 16.25 -7.35 4.70
CA ILE A 9 17.43 -7.53 3.85
C ILE A 9 18.04 -6.16 3.51
N PRO A 10 19.35 -6.10 3.18
CA PRO A 10 19.97 -4.84 2.78
C PRO A 10 19.36 -4.30 1.47
N ASN A 11 19.17 -2.99 1.42
CA ASN A 11 18.81 -2.29 0.19
C ASN A 11 19.87 -2.56 -0.90
N TYR A 12 19.42 -2.89 -2.11
CA TYR A 12 20.28 -3.25 -3.23
C TYR A 12 21.24 -2.12 -3.64
N ASN A 13 20.81 -0.86 -3.53
CA ASN A 13 21.60 0.30 -3.93
C ASN A 13 22.59 0.75 -2.84
N THR A 14 22.20 0.68 -1.57
CA THR A 14 22.99 1.24 -0.46
C THR A 14 23.73 0.19 0.38
N ASN A 15 23.35 -1.09 0.26
CA ASN A 15 23.77 -2.20 1.12
C ASN A 15 23.49 -1.97 2.62
N LYS A 16 22.48 -1.15 2.95
CA LYS A 16 22.07 -0.84 4.32
C LYS A 16 20.69 -1.39 4.65
N THR A 17 20.44 -1.57 5.94
CA THR A 17 19.15 -2.00 6.49
C THR A 17 18.52 -0.91 7.36
N ASP A 18 18.86 0.37 7.11
CA ASP A 18 18.29 1.50 7.85
C ASP A 18 16.78 1.55 7.58
N LEU A 19 15.97 1.56 8.65
CA LEU A 19 14.52 1.63 8.54
C LEU A 19 14.05 3.09 8.62
N PHE A 20 13.05 3.41 7.81
CA PHE A 20 12.45 4.74 7.74
C PHE A 20 10.99 4.63 8.19
N THR A 21 10.77 4.71 9.51
CA THR A 21 9.48 4.46 10.16
C THR A 21 8.70 5.74 10.40
N ALA A 22 7.38 5.61 10.59
CA ALA A 22 6.53 6.67 11.11
C ALA A 22 6.30 6.48 12.61
N ASP A 23 6.10 7.58 13.34
CA ASP A 23 5.72 7.53 14.74
C ASP A 23 4.19 7.60 14.94
N GLU A 24 3.74 7.56 16.20
CA GLU A 24 2.32 7.65 16.52
C GLU A 24 1.72 9.02 16.15
N GLU A 25 2.50 10.11 16.25
CA GLU A 25 2.05 11.45 15.92
C GLU A 25 1.81 11.60 14.41
N ASP A 26 2.69 11.03 13.58
CA ASP A 26 2.54 10.98 12.12
C ASP A 26 1.25 10.26 11.70
N ILE A 27 0.97 9.11 12.33
CA ILE A 27 -0.23 8.32 12.07
C ILE A 27 -1.49 9.11 12.45
N LEU A 28 -1.52 9.65 13.68
CA LEU A 28 -2.67 10.42 14.18
C LEU A 28 -2.92 11.68 13.35
N ALA A 29 -1.85 12.36 12.91
CA ALA A 29 -1.95 13.51 12.03
C ALA A 29 -2.56 13.14 10.67
N CYS A 30 -2.15 12.01 10.09
CA CYS A 30 -2.70 11.49 8.85
C CYS A 30 -4.18 11.09 9.00
N GLU A 31 -4.51 10.30 10.03
CA GLU A 31 -5.90 9.90 10.35
C GLU A 31 -6.82 11.11 10.51
N LYS A 32 -6.36 12.14 11.24
CA LYS A 32 -7.09 13.39 11.41
C LYS A 32 -7.25 14.17 10.10
N THR A 33 -6.18 14.25 9.29
CA THR A 33 -6.18 14.99 8.02
C THR A 33 -7.12 14.35 7.01
N LEU A 34 -7.14 13.02 6.97
CA LEU A 34 -7.93 12.24 6.02
C LEU A 34 -9.31 11.84 6.55
N ASN A 35 -9.57 12.09 7.85
CA ASN A 35 -10.78 11.68 8.57
C ASN A 35 -11.06 10.17 8.44
N ILE A 36 -10.05 9.36 8.72
CA ILE A 36 -10.11 7.89 8.72
C ILE A 36 -9.49 7.31 10.00
N THR A 37 -9.60 6.01 10.15
CA THR A 37 -8.84 5.24 11.15
C THR A 37 -8.23 4.05 10.44
N PHE A 38 -6.91 3.91 10.51
CA PHE A 38 -6.20 2.75 9.99
C PHE A 38 -6.44 1.53 10.88
N ASP A 39 -6.35 0.34 10.31
CA ASP A 39 -6.29 -0.88 11.12
C ASP A 39 -4.96 -0.99 11.84
N GLU A 40 -4.93 -1.82 12.89
CA GLU A 40 -3.74 -1.96 13.73
C GLU A 40 -2.55 -2.56 12.97
N ASP A 41 -2.76 -3.43 11.98
CA ASP A 41 -1.64 -4.00 11.23
C ASP A 41 -0.90 -2.92 10.42
N TYR A 42 -1.62 -1.95 9.83
CA TYR A 42 -0.97 -0.81 9.16
C TYR A 42 -0.14 0.02 10.13
N LYS A 43 -0.69 0.35 11.31
CA LYS A 43 0.02 1.14 12.33
C LYS A 43 1.29 0.43 12.79
N GLU A 44 1.18 -0.85 13.12
CA GLU A 44 2.32 -1.67 13.51
C GLU A 44 3.36 -1.78 12.38
N TYR A 45 2.91 -1.90 11.12
CA TYR A 45 3.81 -2.00 9.96
C TYR A 45 4.65 -0.74 9.77
N VAL A 46 4.02 0.45 9.76
CA VAL A 46 4.76 1.71 9.51
C VAL A 46 5.66 2.09 10.68
N GLN A 47 5.33 1.65 11.90
CA GLN A 47 6.17 1.85 13.09
C GLN A 47 7.35 0.87 13.18
N LYS A 48 7.21 -0.36 12.67
CA LYS A 48 8.27 -1.40 12.78
C LYS A 48 9.14 -1.53 11.55
N TYR A 49 8.59 -1.38 10.35
CA TYR A 49 9.28 -1.55 9.07
C TYR A 49 9.39 -0.23 8.32
N GLY A 50 8.27 0.49 8.25
CA GLY A 50 8.22 1.78 7.57
C GLY A 50 8.34 1.67 6.05
N SER A 51 9.13 2.55 5.45
CA SER A 51 9.29 2.63 4.00
C SER A 51 10.21 1.53 3.45
N GLY A 52 9.69 0.74 2.52
CA GLY A 52 10.41 -0.36 1.90
C GLY A 52 9.55 -1.16 0.93
N ILE A 53 10.16 -2.17 0.32
CA ILE A 53 9.50 -3.13 -0.56
C ILE A 53 9.45 -4.49 0.13
N LEU A 54 8.25 -5.08 0.17
CA LEU A 54 7.94 -6.34 0.80
C LEU A 54 7.74 -7.45 -0.23
N GLY A 55 8.09 -8.68 0.14
CA GLY A 55 7.85 -9.86 -0.69
C GLY A 55 8.89 -10.02 -1.80
N GLY A 56 10.16 -9.66 -1.53
CA GLY A 56 11.25 -9.87 -2.48
C GLY A 56 11.17 -8.97 -3.71
N THR A 57 10.64 -7.74 -3.57
CA THR A 57 10.44 -6.65 -4.55
C THR A 57 9.01 -6.39 -5.05
N TYR A 58 7.97 -6.97 -4.43
CA TYR A 58 6.60 -6.86 -4.96
C TYR A 58 5.74 -5.73 -4.39
N VAL A 59 5.59 -5.60 -3.06
CA VAL A 59 4.58 -4.72 -2.43
C VAL A 59 5.24 -3.52 -1.76
N ARG A 60 4.70 -2.32 -1.97
CA ARG A 60 5.11 -1.11 -1.25
C ARG A 60 3.91 -0.55 -0.49
N ILE A 61 4.07 -0.38 0.82
CA ILE A 61 3.11 0.32 1.67
C ILE A 61 3.66 1.70 1.94
N TYR A 62 2.81 2.71 1.79
CA TYR A 62 3.21 4.11 1.94
C TYR A 62 3.21 4.53 3.41
N LEU A 63 4.14 5.42 3.76
CA LEU A 63 4.12 6.09 5.05
C LEU A 63 2.97 7.12 5.11
N PRO A 64 2.47 7.47 6.32
CA PRO A 64 1.41 8.46 6.49
C PRO A 64 1.65 9.78 5.75
N GLU A 65 2.89 10.29 5.78
CA GLU A 65 3.28 11.51 5.05
C GLU A 65 3.16 11.34 3.53
N THR A 66 3.66 10.23 2.98
CA THR A 66 3.58 9.93 1.54
C THR A 66 2.13 9.81 1.07
N ILE A 67 1.25 9.23 1.88
CA ILE A 67 -0.18 9.15 1.59
C ILE A 67 -0.75 10.56 1.45
N VAL A 68 -0.54 11.43 2.45
CA VAL A 68 -1.09 12.79 2.46
C VAL A 68 -0.59 13.61 1.27
N LEU A 69 0.71 13.54 0.98
CA LEU A 69 1.33 14.34 -0.09
C LEU A 69 0.89 13.92 -1.50
N THR A 70 0.60 12.64 -1.72
CA THR A 70 0.31 12.11 -3.07
C THR A 70 -1.19 11.90 -3.35
N LEU A 71 -2.05 12.00 -2.34
CA LEU A 71 -3.47 11.64 -2.46
C LEU A 71 -4.24 12.51 -3.45
N GLU A 72 -4.00 13.82 -3.47
CA GLU A 72 -4.72 14.74 -4.36
C GLU A 72 -4.37 14.47 -5.83
N GLU A 73 -3.07 14.35 -6.13
CA GLU A 73 -2.59 14.00 -7.47
C GLU A 73 -3.17 12.66 -7.92
N TRP A 74 -3.16 11.67 -7.02
CA TRP A 74 -3.76 10.37 -7.28
C TRP A 74 -5.26 10.49 -7.62
N ARG A 75 -6.05 11.22 -6.82
CA ARG A 75 -7.49 11.44 -7.09
C ARG A 75 -7.73 12.17 -8.40
N ASN A 76 -6.90 13.15 -8.74
CA ASN A 76 -6.98 13.87 -10.00
C ASN A 76 -6.75 12.92 -11.20
N ARG A 77 -5.74 12.05 -11.11
CA ARG A 77 -5.49 11.02 -12.12
C ARG A 77 -6.67 10.06 -12.27
N ILE A 78 -7.23 9.54 -11.18
CA ILE A 78 -8.41 8.63 -11.22
C ILE A 78 -9.65 9.33 -11.78
N THR A 79 -9.82 10.63 -11.48
CA THR A 79 -10.91 11.44 -12.01
C THR A 79 -10.80 11.57 -13.53
N GLN A 80 -9.60 11.89 -14.02
CA GLN A 80 -9.32 12.09 -15.45
C GLN A 80 -9.27 10.78 -16.24
N TYR A 81 -8.71 9.72 -15.65
CA TYR A 81 -8.45 8.44 -16.27
C TYR A 81 -8.99 7.32 -15.39
N TRP A 82 -10.21 6.89 -15.69
CA TRP A 82 -10.86 5.76 -15.03
C TRP A 82 -10.70 4.49 -15.87
N PHE A 83 -10.33 3.38 -15.23
CA PHE A 83 -10.03 2.12 -15.90
C PHE A 83 -10.87 0.92 -15.41
N TRP A 84 -11.36 0.92 -14.18
CA TRP A 84 -11.94 -0.27 -13.54
C TRP A 84 -13.47 -0.39 -13.69
N ASP A 85 -13.98 -0.31 -14.93
CA ASP A 85 -15.43 -0.33 -15.18
C ASP A 85 -16.07 -1.71 -14.91
N GLU A 86 -15.35 -2.81 -15.15
CA GLU A 86 -15.83 -4.16 -14.85
C GLU A 86 -15.93 -4.44 -13.33
N GLY A 87 -15.13 -3.74 -12.52
CA GLY A 87 -15.11 -3.85 -11.05
C GLY A 87 -16.22 -3.10 -10.32
N LYS A 88 -17.14 -2.42 -11.03
CA LYS A 88 -18.15 -1.52 -10.43
C LYS A 88 -19.09 -2.17 -9.41
N GLU A 89 -19.30 -3.49 -9.50
CA GLU A 89 -20.13 -4.25 -8.54
C GLU A 89 -19.41 -4.43 -7.20
N VAL A 90 -18.09 -4.22 -7.16
CA VAL A 90 -17.27 -4.23 -5.95
C VAL A 90 -17.13 -2.82 -5.39
N LEU A 91 -16.71 -1.87 -6.22
CA LEU A 91 -16.64 -0.45 -5.89
C LEU A 91 -16.92 0.40 -7.14
N THR A 92 -17.76 1.39 -6.98
CA THR A 92 -17.99 2.44 -7.99
C THR A 92 -16.79 3.40 -8.06
N LYS A 93 -16.67 4.16 -9.16
CA LYS A 93 -15.66 5.23 -9.30
C LYS A 93 -15.76 6.24 -8.16
N GLU A 94 -16.97 6.61 -7.78
CA GLU A 94 -17.24 7.55 -6.69
C GLU A 94 -16.77 7.02 -5.32
N GLU A 95 -16.84 5.70 -5.10
CA GLU A 95 -16.32 5.07 -3.89
C GLU A 95 -14.79 4.99 -3.92
N VAL A 96 -14.19 4.66 -5.06
CA VAL A 96 -12.72 4.70 -5.22
C VAL A 96 -12.19 6.11 -4.98
N LEU A 97 -12.83 7.16 -5.48
CA LEU A 97 -12.42 8.55 -5.23
C LEU A 97 -12.51 8.95 -3.74
N LYS A 98 -13.36 8.29 -2.96
CA LYS A 98 -13.44 8.49 -1.50
C LYS A 98 -12.40 7.67 -0.72
N SER A 99 -11.84 6.64 -1.34
CA SER A 99 -10.81 5.80 -0.72
C SER A 99 -9.47 6.54 -0.58
N ILE A 100 -8.56 5.91 0.17
CA ILE A 100 -7.19 6.35 0.36
C ILE A 100 -6.27 5.33 -0.29
N ARG A 101 -5.38 5.75 -1.20
CA ARG A 101 -4.31 4.89 -1.70
C ARG A 101 -3.22 4.76 -0.64
N ILE A 102 -3.03 3.55 -0.14
CA ILE A 102 -2.10 3.23 0.95
C ILE A 102 -0.84 2.50 0.48
N GLY A 103 -0.77 2.13 -0.79
CA GLY A 103 0.37 1.43 -1.35
C GLY A 103 0.17 1.05 -2.81
N ASP A 104 1.15 0.35 -3.35
CA ASP A 104 1.12 -0.22 -4.68
C ASP A 104 1.97 -1.49 -4.78
N THR A 105 1.90 -2.16 -5.93
CA THR A 105 2.82 -3.21 -6.32
C THR A 105 3.87 -2.67 -7.30
N PHE A 106 4.97 -3.40 -7.47
CA PHE A 106 5.99 -3.10 -8.48
C PHE A 106 5.41 -3.07 -9.90
N ASP A 107 4.43 -3.93 -10.18
CA ASP A 107 3.72 -3.96 -11.45
C ASP A 107 2.71 -2.83 -11.60
N GLY A 108 2.50 -2.02 -10.56
CA GLY A 108 1.68 -0.81 -10.59
C GLY A 108 0.21 -1.02 -10.24
N ASP A 109 -0.14 -2.14 -9.61
CA ASP A 109 -1.45 -2.32 -8.98
C ASP A 109 -1.53 -1.42 -7.75
N GLU A 110 -2.70 -0.85 -7.48
CA GLU A 110 -2.87 0.11 -6.40
C GLU A 110 -3.65 -0.52 -5.25
N ILE A 111 -3.18 -0.28 -4.03
CA ILE A 111 -3.80 -0.76 -2.80
C ILE A 111 -4.57 0.41 -2.20
N ILE A 112 -5.89 0.26 -2.08
CA ILE A 112 -6.76 1.30 -1.53
C ILE A 112 -7.47 0.83 -0.26
N PHE A 113 -7.74 1.78 0.63
CA PHE A 113 -8.44 1.58 1.89
C PHE A 113 -9.72 2.42 1.93
N LEU A 114 -10.84 1.78 2.24
CA LEU A 114 -12.15 2.42 2.38
C LEU A 114 -12.99 1.67 3.43
N ASN A 115 -13.49 2.38 4.43
CA ASN A 115 -14.39 1.85 5.46
C ASN A 115 -13.89 0.54 6.11
N ASN A 116 -12.63 0.52 6.57
CA ASN A 116 -12.02 -0.66 7.22
C ASN A 116 -11.92 -1.90 6.33
N GLN A 117 -11.79 -1.69 5.02
CA GLN A 117 -11.59 -2.74 4.03
C GLN A 117 -10.53 -2.29 3.01
N TYR A 118 -9.68 -3.23 2.64
CA TYR A 118 -8.68 -3.08 1.59
C TYR A 118 -9.17 -3.66 0.27
N TYR A 119 -8.83 -2.96 -0.80
CA TYR A 119 -9.11 -3.35 -2.16
C TYR A 119 -7.89 -3.18 -3.04
N ILE A 120 -7.81 -3.97 -4.10
CA ILE A 120 -6.78 -3.84 -5.12
C ILE A 120 -7.40 -3.35 -6.41
N LEU A 121 -6.75 -2.35 -6.99
CA LEU A 121 -7.00 -1.80 -8.31
C LEU A 121 -5.87 -2.28 -9.25
N PRO A 122 -6.06 -3.35 -10.01
CA PRO A 122 -5.01 -3.92 -10.84
C PRO A 122 -4.64 -3.01 -12.00
N ARG A 123 -3.37 -2.99 -12.41
CA ARG A 123 -2.93 -2.22 -13.57
C ARG A 123 -3.44 -2.80 -14.90
N TYR A 124 -3.51 -4.11 -15.00
CA TYR A 124 -3.77 -4.84 -16.25
C TYR A 124 -5.14 -5.52 -16.31
N SER A 125 -6.04 -5.20 -15.37
CA SER A 125 -7.40 -5.73 -15.32
C SER A 125 -8.37 -4.65 -14.85
N GLU A 126 -9.54 -4.58 -15.48
CA GLU A 126 -10.61 -3.64 -15.11
C GLU A 126 -11.41 -4.11 -13.87
N MET A 127 -11.13 -5.30 -13.35
CA MET A 127 -11.76 -5.83 -12.14
C MET A 127 -11.20 -5.17 -10.87
N ILE A 128 -12.02 -5.05 -9.82
CA ILE A 128 -11.58 -4.62 -8.49
C ILE A 128 -11.70 -5.82 -7.54
N TYR A 129 -10.69 -6.03 -6.70
CA TYR A 129 -10.67 -7.16 -5.76
C TYR A 129 -10.76 -6.68 -4.31
N LYS A 130 -11.54 -7.39 -3.49
CA LYS A 130 -11.50 -7.27 -2.03
C LYS A 130 -10.34 -8.11 -1.51
N ALA A 131 -9.40 -7.50 -0.79
CA ALA A 131 -8.17 -8.16 -0.35
C ALA A 131 -8.18 -8.56 1.14
N GLY A 132 -8.91 -7.83 1.97
CA GLY A 132 -8.98 -8.11 3.41
C GLY A 132 -9.41 -6.91 4.24
N ASN A 133 -9.61 -7.11 5.54
CA ASN A 133 -9.97 -6.08 6.49
C ASN A 133 -8.75 -5.56 7.27
N THR A 134 -7.63 -6.26 7.19
CA THR A 134 -6.35 -5.83 7.77
C THR A 134 -5.25 -5.79 6.71
N LEU A 135 -4.15 -5.09 7.03
CA LEU A 135 -2.99 -5.03 6.15
C LEU A 135 -2.35 -6.42 5.95
N GLU A 136 -2.27 -7.26 6.98
CA GLU A 136 -1.74 -8.64 6.87
C GLU A 136 -2.54 -9.48 5.87
N GLU A 137 -3.88 -9.46 5.97
CA GLU A 137 -4.74 -10.19 5.03
C GLU A 137 -4.52 -9.72 3.59
N THR A 138 -4.36 -8.41 3.42
CA THR A 138 -4.12 -7.78 2.11
C THR A 138 -2.79 -8.20 1.51
N ILE A 139 -1.71 -8.15 2.30
CA ILE A 139 -0.38 -8.61 1.88
C ILE A 139 -0.42 -10.11 1.56
N SER A 140 -1.08 -10.92 2.40
CA SER A 140 -1.24 -12.35 2.18
C SER A 140 -1.97 -12.64 0.87
N TRP A 141 -3.04 -11.88 0.58
CA TRP A 141 -3.79 -11.97 -0.68
C TRP A 141 -2.91 -11.61 -1.89
N LEU A 142 -2.16 -10.51 -1.80
CA LEU A 142 -1.25 -10.06 -2.87
C LEU A 142 -0.19 -11.11 -3.20
N CYS A 143 0.40 -11.73 -2.18
CA CYS A 143 1.49 -12.70 -2.37
C CYS A 143 1.01 -14.12 -2.67
N SER A 144 -0.20 -14.50 -2.27
CA SER A 144 -0.60 -15.92 -2.21
C SER A 144 -1.87 -16.27 -3.01
N SER A 145 -2.64 -15.28 -3.49
CA SER A 145 -3.90 -15.55 -4.21
C SER A 145 -3.70 -16.18 -5.58
N GLY A 146 -2.55 -15.94 -6.23
CA GLY A 146 -2.30 -16.35 -7.61
C GLY A 146 -3.12 -15.58 -8.66
N ILE A 147 -3.79 -14.48 -8.27
CA ILE A 147 -4.71 -13.73 -9.15
C ILE A 147 -3.97 -12.69 -9.98
N LEU A 148 -3.09 -11.89 -9.36
CA LEU A 148 -2.35 -10.81 -10.04
C LEU A 148 -0.97 -11.25 -10.53
N THR A 149 -0.33 -12.14 -9.77
CA THR A 149 0.97 -12.73 -10.09
C THR A 149 1.03 -14.17 -9.57
N GLU A 150 2.05 -14.93 -9.98
CA GLU A 150 2.28 -16.28 -9.46
C GLU A 150 2.48 -16.23 -7.94
N ALA A 151 1.84 -17.14 -7.20
CA ALA A 151 1.94 -17.15 -5.75
C ALA A 151 3.38 -17.41 -5.29
N PHE A 152 3.84 -16.63 -4.32
CA PHE A 152 5.22 -16.68 -3.85
C PHE A 152 5.30 -16.60 -2.31
N SER A 153 6.33 -17.23 -1.76
CA SER A 153 6.47 -17.45 -0.31
C SER A 153 7.45 -16.49 0.36
N GLU A 154 8.17 -15.72 -0.45
CA GLU A 154 9.15 -14.74 -0.05
C GLU A 154 8.48 -13.67 0.80
N ARG A 155 9.10 -13.37 1.94
CA ARG A 155 8.66 -12.37 2.90
C ARG A 155 9.86 -11.51 3.32
N GLU A 156 10.72 -11.20 2.36
CA GLU A 156 11.84 -10.29 2.59
C GLU A 156 11.35 -8.84 2.52
N PHE A 157 11.91 -7.99 3.38
CA PHE A 157 11.66 -6.55 3.40
C PHE A 157 12.95 -5.79 3.09
N GLU A 158 12.94 -5.03 2.01
CA GLU A 158 14.03 -4.18 1.58
C GLU A 158 13.70 -2.72 1.86
N PRO A 159 14.34 -2.06 2.86
CA PRO A 159 14.04 -0.67 3.17
C PRO A 159 14.55 0.27 2.08
N PHE A 160 13.89 1.41 1.90
CA PHE A 160 14.40 2.50 1.07
C PHE A 160 14.09 3.87 1.67
N ASP A 161 14.87 4.87 1.28
CA ASP A 161 14.64 6.25 1.71
C ASP A 161 13.43 6.84 0.97
N PRO A 162 12.34 7.21 1.68
CA PRO A 162 11.12 7.72 1.06
C PRO A 162 11.31 9.07 0.37
N SER A 163 12.37 9.82 0.67
CA SER A 163 12.64 11.11 -0.01
C SER A 163 12.84 10.94 -1.52
N GLY A 164 13.26 9.77 -2.00
CA GLY A 164 13.33 9.45 -3.42
C GLY A 164 11.97 9.46 -4.13
N LEU A 165 10.90 9.06 -3.44
CA LEU A 165 9.54 9.08 -3.97
C LEU A 165 9.02 10.52 -4.13
N LEU A 166 9.36 11.40 -3.18
CA LEU A 166 8.92 12.80 -3.19
C LEU A 166 9.61 13.64 -4.28
N ASN A 167 10.81 13.25 -4.70
CA ASN A 167 11.59 13.95 -5.73
C ASN A 167 11.28 13.49 -7.17
N SER A 168 10.38 12.51 -7.34
CA SER A 168 10.04 11.94 -8.65
C SER A 168 8.80 12.55 -9.29
N ASN A 169 8.23 13.61 -8.68
CA ASN A 169 7.06 14.35 -9.14
C ASN A 169 7.44 15.70 -9.78
#